data_AF-W1XPS6-F1
#
_entry.id   AF-W1XPS6-F1
#
_cell.length_a   1.000
_cell.length_b   1.000
_cell.length_c   1.000
_cell.angle_alpha   90.00
_cell.angle_beta   90.00
_cell.angle_gamma   90.00
#
_symmetry.space_group_name_H-M   'P 1'
#
loop_
_entity.id
_entity.type
_entity.pdbx_description
1 polymer ?
#
loop_
_entity_poly.entity_id
_entity_poly.type
_entity_poly.pdbx_seq_one_letter_code
_entity_poly.pdbx_strand_id
1 'polypeptide(L)'
;ETWCYPQISVDKLIGGVNIGHPLLSKSCIKNNFSLKENNTVALITGSNMSGKSTFLRTIGINKLFKLYWRTCMCRKVCMWNNEPIYMHENKR
;
A
#
# COMPACT_ATOMS: atom_id res chain seq x y z
N GLU A 1 -5.07 15.42 -6.23
CA GLU A 1 -4.54 14.26 -5.47
C GLU A 1 -3.35 14.72 -4.64
N THR A 2 -2.91 13.94 -3.64
CA THR A 2 -1.74 14.28 -2.83
C THR A 2 -0.69 13.21 -3.10
N TRP A 3 0.45 13.63 -3.63
CA TRP A 3 1.63 12.80 -3.81
C TRP A 3 2.60 13.08 -2.68
N CYS A 4 3.32 12.06 -2.23
CA CYS A 4 4.25 12.19 -1.13
C CYS A 4 5.56 11.44 -1.42
N TYR A 5 6.68 12.03 -0.99
CA TYR A 5 7.97 11.33 -0.99
C TYR A 5 7.94 10.26 0.12
N PRO A 6 8.27 9.01 -0.19
CA PRO A 6 8.27 7.95 0.81
C PRO A 6 9.43 8.15 1.78
N GLN A 7 9.14 8.02 3.08
CA GLN A 7 10.18 7.99 4.10
C GLN A 7 10.69 6.56 4.29
N ILE A 8 12.01 6.40 4.24
CA ILE A 8 12.69 5.14 4.51
C ILE A 8 12.88 5.05 6.02
N SER A 9 12.32 4.00 6.63
CA SER A 9 12.45 3.70 8.06
C SER A 9 13.45 2.56 8.28
N VAL A 10 14.18 2.62 9.39
CA VAL A 10 15.02 1.51 9.87
C VAL A 10 14.14 0.37 10.41
N ASP A 11 13.03 0.68 11.09
CA ASP A 11 12.15 -0.30 11.73
C ASP A 11 11.12 -0.90 10.76
N LYS A 12 10.86 -2.23 10.83
CA LYS A 12 9.95 -3.04 9.98
C LYS A 12 8.54 -2.49 9.89
N LEU A 13 8.36 -1.46 9.06
CA LEU A 13 7.12 -0.73 8.93
C LEU A 13 6.73 -0.50 7.45
N ILE A 14 5.58 -1.02 7.07
CA ILE A 14 4.97 -0.82 5.75
C ILE A 14 3.62 -0.17 5.98
N GLY A 15 3.44 1.07 5.54
CA GLY A 15 2.15 1.70 5.69
C GLY A 15 2.05 3.12 5.19
N GLY A 16 0.85 3.65 5.29
CA GLY A 16 0.53 4.99 4.87
C GLY A 16 -0.88 5.40 5.24
N VAL A 17 -1.09 6.70 5.20
CA VAL A 17 -2.36 7.37 5.43
C VAL A 17 -2.89 7.88 4.10
N ASN A 18 -4.16 7.60 3.85
CA ASN A 18 -4.86 7.93 2.61
C ASN A 18 -4.10 7.42 1.38
N ILE A 19 -3.77 6.13 1.37
CA ILE A 19 -3.13 5.46 0.24
C ILE A 19 -4.19 5.33 -0.87
N GLY A 20 -3.90 5.91 -2.02
CA GLY A 20 -4.71 5.82 -3.23
C GLY A 20 -4.02 5.02 -4.32
N HIS A 21 -4.79 4.55 -5.30
CA HIS A 21 -4.25 3.85 -6.46
C HIS A 21 -3.86 4.86 -7.55
N PRO A 22 -2.57 4.97 -7.95
CA PRO A 22 -2.09 5.98 -8.91
C PRO A 22 -2.84 6.03 -10.24
N LEU A 23 -3.35 4.89 -10.70
CA LEU A 23 -4.03 4.75 -11.98
C LEU A 23 -5.57 4.75 -11.89
N LEU A 24 -6.16 4.92 -10.70
CA LEU A 24 -7.62 5.03 -10.57
C LEU A 24 -8.06 6.49 -10.56
N SER A 25 -9.35 6.70 -10.86
CA SER A 25 -9.99 8.00 -10.85
C SER A 25 -9.86 8.71 -9.49
N LYS A 26 -10.06 10.04 -9.51
CA LYS A 26 -10.12 10.87 -8.30
C LYS A 26 -11.18 10.42 -7.28
N SER A 27 -12.18 9.66 -7.73
CA SER A 27 -13.22 9.06 -6.88
C SER A 27 -12.77 7.79 -6.16
N CYS A 28 -11.52 7.33 -6.31
CA CYS A 28 -11.05 6.15 -5.58
C CYS A 28 -11.09 6.40 -4.06
N ILE A 29 -11.62 5.41 -3.33
CA ILE A 29 -11.63 5.44 -1.87
C ILE A 29 -10.23 5.13 -1.36
N LYS A 30 -9.63 6.08 -0.66
CA LYS A 30 -8.31 5.95 -0.07
C LYS A 30 -8.39 5.22 1.26
N ASN A 31 -7.39 4.39 1.54
CA ASN A 31 -7.36 3.57 2.74
C ASN A 31 -6.11 3.86 3.57
N ASN A 32 -6.24 3.72 4.88
CA ASN A 32 -5.10 3.71 5.80
C ASN A 32 -4.62 2.26 5.97
N PHE A 33 -3.31 2.06 6.05
CA PHE A 33 -2.74 0.74 6.22
C PHE A 33 -1.42 0.81 6.99
N SER A 34 -1.16 -0.16 7.86
CA SER A 34 0.12 -0.30 8.56
C SER A 34 0.35 -1.77 8.94
N LEU A 35 1.50 -2.27 8.54
CA LEU A 35 2.16 -3.47 9.05
C LEU A 35 3.39 -3.00 9.81
N LYS A 36 3.56 -3.47 11.05
CA LYS A 36 4.71 -3.17 11.93
C LYS A 36 5.48 -4.46 12.17
N GLU A 37 6.65 -4.36 12.80
CA GLU A 37 7.54 -5.51 13.02
C GLU A 37 6.86 -6.72 13.68
N ASN A 38 5.99 -6.47 14.65
CA ASN A 38 5.26 -7.51 15.37
C ASN A 38 4.06 -8.07 14.58
N ASN A 39 3.68 -7.41 13.47
CA ASN A 39 2.55 -7.76 12.61
C ASN A 39 3.06 -7.90 11.18
N THR A 40 3.67 -9.04 10.85
CA THR A 40 4.27 -9.30 9.54
C THR A 40 3.26 -9.77 8.48
N VAL A 41 2.04 -10.11 8.89
CA VAL A 41 0.97 -10.63 8.02
C VAL A 41 -0.31 -9.81 8.19
N ALA A 42 -0.89 -9.37 7.07
CA ALA A 42 -2.23 -8.77 7.02
C ALA A 42 -3.19 -9.74 6.33
N LEU A 43 -4.29 -10.10 7.00
CA LEU A 43 -5.38 -10.85 6.41
C LEU A 43 -6.45 -9.89 5.89
N ILE A 44 -6.75 -9.95 4.60
CA ILE A 44 -7.78 -9.12 3.95
C ILE A 44 -8.99 -9.99 3.61
N THR A 45 -10.12 -9.72 4.26
CA THR A 45 -11.40 -10.41 4.05
C THR A 45 -12.47 -9.46 3.50
N GLY A 46 -13.57 -10.00 2.99
CA GLY A 46 -14.67 -9.22 2.42
C GLY A 46 -15.38 -9.93 1.26
N SER A 47 -16.56 -9.45 0.88
CA SER A 47 -17.36 -10.01 -0.21
C SER A 47 -16.69 -9.86 -1.58
N ASN A 48 -17.17 -10.61 -2.58
CA ASN A 48 -16.78 -10.35 -3.96
C ASN A 48 -17.10 -8.90 -4.34
N MET A 49 -16.24 -8.30 -5.17
CA MET A 49 -16.33 -6.88 -5.57
C MET A 49 -16.10 -5.84 -4.45
N SER A 50 -15.80 -6.23 -3.21
CA SER A 50 -15.56 -5.27 -2.11
C SER A 50 -14.25 -4.47 -2.21
N GLY A 51 -13.53 -4.54 -3.33
CA GLY A 51 -12.29 -3.79 -3.56
C GLY A 51 -11.01 -4.41 -3.01
N LYS A 52 -11.02 -5.67 -2.54
CA LYS A 52 -9.83 -6.36 -1.98
C LYS A 52 -8.67 -6.42 -2.97
N SER A 53 -8.92 -6.89 -4.19
CA SER A 53 -7.90 -6.97 -5.23
C SER A 53 -7.38 -5.58 -5.62
N THR A 54 -8.28 -4.59 -5.66
CA THR A 54 -7.92 -3.18 -5.90
C THR A 54 -7.02 -2.64 -4.80
N PHE A 55 -7.30 -2.95 -3.54
CA PHE A 55 -6.46 -2.55 -2.42
C PHE A 55 -5.09 -3.22 -2.46
N LEU A 56 -5.01 -4.53 -2.72
CA LEU A 56 -3.73 -5.24 -2.88
C LEU A 56 -2.88 -4.63 -4.01
N ARG A 57 -3.50 -4.38 -5.17
CA ARG A 57 -2.84 -3.68 -6.30
C ARG A 57 -2.40 -2.27 -5.93
N THR A 58 -3.18 -1.55 -5.13
CA THR A 58 -2.83 -0.21 -4.63
C THR A 58 -1.53 -0.25 -3.83
N ILE A 59 -1.38 -1.19 -2.90
CA ILE A 59 -0.16 -1.35 -2.12
C ILE A 59 1.02 -1.74 -3.03
N GLY A 60 0.82 -2.68 -3.95
CA GLY A 60 1.85 -3.16 -4.86
C GLY A 60 2.38 -2.07 -5.81
N ILE A 61 1.49 -1.30 -6.41
CA ILE A 61 1.84 -0.21 -7.33
C ILE A 61 2.51 0.94 -6.59
N ASN A 62 2.02 1.34 -5.41
CA ASN A 62 2.71 2.38 -4.62
C ASN A 62 4.13 1.95 -4.24
N LYS A 63 4.34 0.66 -3.93
CA LYS A 63 5.69 0.13 -3.72
C LYS A 63 6.56 0.22 -4.98
N LEU A 64 6.05 -0.15 -6.15
CA LEU A 64 6.78 0.01 -7.41
C LEU A 64 7.15 1.49 -7.65
N PHE A 65 6.19 2.41 -7.45
CA PHE A 65 6.43 3.85 -7.57
C PHE A 65 7.50 4.35 -6.59
N LYS A 66 7.54 3.82 -5.37
CA LYS A 66 8.63 4.10 -4.41
C LYS A 66 9.98 3.64 -4.93
N LEU A 67 10.09 2.41 -5.45
CA LEU A 67 11.37 1.85 -5.88
C LEU A 67 11.96 2.59 -7.09
N TYR A 68 11.14 2.88 -8.09
CA TYR A 68 11.62 3.43 -9.37
C TYR A 68 11.56 4.96 -9.44
N TRP A 69 10.49 5.56 -8.91
CA TRP A 69 10.23 7.00 -9.03
C TRP A 69 10.40 7.77 -7.72
N ARG A 70 10.72 7.09 -6.61
CA ARG A 70 10.84 7.70 -5.27
C ARG A 70 9.59 8.51 -4.89
N THR A 71 8.41 8.08 -5.32
CA THR A 71 7.13 8.76 -5.08
C THR A 71 6.05 7.77 -4.69
N CYS A 72 4.99 8.24 -4.03
CA CYS A 72 3.82 7.45 -3.66
C CYS A 72 2.56 8.33 -3.69
N MET A 73 1.41 7.74 -4.01
CA MET A 73 0.11 8.41 -3.97
C MET A 73 -0.53 8.25 -2.58
N CYS A 74 -0.16 9.18 -1.69
CA CYS A 74 -0.43 9.12 -0.25
C CYS A 74 -0.46 10.53 0.34
N ARG A 75 -1.11 10.68 1.50
CA ARG A 75 -0.95 11.91 2.31
C ARG A 75 0.32 11.85 3.15
N LYS A 76 0.61 10.70 3.76
CA LYS A 76 1.85 10.38 4.47
C LYS A 76 2.13 8.89 4.29
N VAL A 77 3.36 8.52 3.94
CA VAL A 77 3.78 7.12 3.82
C VAL A 77 5.11 6.93 4.53
N CYS A 78 5.16 5.87 5.33
CA CYS A 78 6.39 5.30 5.88
C CYS A 78 6.45 3.88 5.34
N MET A 79 7.36 3.63 4.41
CA MET A 79 7.48 2.33 3.77
C MET A 79 8.88 1.78 3.95
N TRP A 80 8.90 0.47 4.16
CA TRP A 80 10.10 -0.22 4.55
C TRP A 80 11.18 -0.29 3.48
N ASN A 81 12.34 -0.73 3.93
CA ASN A 81 13.52 -1.11 3.17
C ASN A 81 13.18 -1.98 1.95
N ASN A 82 14.18 -2.20 1.08
CA ASN A 82 14.03 -2.86 -0.22
C ASN A 82 13.71 -4.39 -0.15
N GLU A 83 13.15 -4.88 0.96
CA GLU A 83 12.70 -6.27 1.08
C GLU A 83 11.47 -6.57 0.21
N PRO A 84 11.30 -7.81 -0.26
CA PRO A 84 10.11 -8.23 -1.00
C PRO A 84 8.85 -8.19 -0.11
N ILE A 85 7.70 -7.86 -0.70
CA ILE A 85 6.39 -8.04 -0.06
C ILE A 85 5.69 -9.16 -0.82
N TYR A 86 5.28 -10.19 -0.11
CA TYR A 86 4.48 -11.27 -0.67
C TYR A 86 3.01 -10.94 -0.50
N MET A 87 2.27 -10.94 -1.60
CA MET A 87 0.82 -10.73 -1.62
C MET A 87 0.17 -11.99 -2.15
N HIS A 88 -0.69 -12.61 -1.35
CA HIS A 88 -1.44 -13.79 -1.74
C HIS A 88 -2.93 -13.48 -1.70
N GLU A 89 -3.63 -13.69 -2.81
CA GLU A 89 -5.09 -13.58 -2.90
C GLU A 89 -5.66 -14.98 -3.17
N ASN A 90 -6.45 -15.50 -2.23
CA ASN A 90 -7.17 -16.75 -2.44
C ASN A 90 -8.48 -16.44 -3.17
N LYS A 91 -8.52 -16.73 -4.48
CA LYS A 91 -9.75 -16.70 -5.26
C LYS A 91 -10.46 -18.04 -5.06
N ARG A 92 -11.43 -18.06 -4.16
CA ARG A 92 -12.48 -19.09 -4.18
C ARG A 92 -13.48 -18.77 -5.28
#